data_AF-A0AAV6YLG5-F1
#
_entry.id   AF-A0AAV6YLG5-F1
#
_cell.length_a   1.000
_cell.length_b   1.000
_cell.length_c   1.000
_cell.angle_alpha   90.00
_cell.angle_beta   90.00
_cell.angle_gamma   90.00
#
_symmetry.space_group_name_H-M   'P 1'
#
loop_
_entity.id
_entity.type
_entity.pdbx_description
1 polymer ?
#
loop_
_entity_poly.entity_id
_entity_poly.type
_entity_poly.pdbx_seq_one_letter_code
_entity_poly.pdbx_strand_id
1 'polypeptide(L)'
;VRTKAVNIPDHRQTSATWTVRAYKSQQGSQNYLHISVPESKVRIGDTVSIHFRVQTKNLNIQKSFRSITYMILSKGQVIKMDQQPRDPEQTLTVVSLVVTEKFMPSFRIVAYYTVPGNDKEIVSDSLWVDMEKSCIRKLEFFPDPNRAVVDPQPGTVVQMKITGEPGASVGLVAVDKAVFVLNRKNIMSQDKVWELVEKSDLGCSPGGGMDNAGVFRDAGLSVESNI
;
A
#
# COMPACT_ATOMS: atom_id res chain seq x y z
N VAL A 1 20.49 -5.90 8.19
CA VAL A 1 19.42 -6.10 9.21
C VAL A 1 19.67 -7.44 9.90
N ARG A 2 19.60 -7.51 11.24
CA ARG A 2 19.82 -8.73 12.02
C ARG A 2 18.68 -8.89 13.03
N THR A 3 18.16 -10.10 13.19
CA THR A 3 17.15 -10.38 14.22
C THR A 3 17.77 -10.24 15.62
N LYS A 4 16.98 -9.77 16.58
CA LYS A 4 17.41 -9.62 17.98
C LYS A 4 16.36 -10.22 18.93
N ALA A 5 16.06 -11.51 18.73
CA ALA A 5 15.13 -12.22 19.58
C ALA A 5 15.72 -12.45 20.99
N VAL A 6 14.93 -12.15 22.03
CA VAL A 6 15.31 -12.34 23.43
C VAL A 6 15.53 -13.84 23.69
N ASN A 7 16.57 -14.19 24.46
CA ASN A 7 16.95 -15.57 24.80
C ASN A 7 17.39 -16.46 23.63
N ILE A 8 17.67 -15.88 22.46
CA ILE A 8 18.24 -16.62 21.32
C ILE A 8 19.72 -16.25 21.15
N PRO A 9 20.64 -17.24 21.22
CA PRO A 9 22.06 -16.99 21.00
C PRO A 9 22.35 -16.37 19.63
N ASP A 10 23.41 -15.57 19.57
CA ASP A 10 23.81 -14.81 18.39
C ASP A 10 23.96 -15.65 17.11
N HIS A 11 24.44 -16.88 17.21
CA HIS A 11 24.61 -17.81 16.07
C HIS A 11 23.29 -18.36 15.53
N ARG A 12 22.19 -18.21 16.28
CA ARG A 12 20.83 -18.59 15.87
C ARG A 12 19.99 -17.38 15.43
N GLN A 13 20.58 -16.18 15.44
CA GLN A 13 19.94 -14.99 14.88
C GLN A 13 20.18 -14.97 13.36
N THR A 14 19.16 -14.62 12.59
CA THR A 14 19.25 -14.48 11.13
C THR A 14 19.78 -13.09 10.78
N SER A 15 20.65 -13.02 9.78
CA SER A 15 21.18 -11.75 9.25
C SER A 15 20.91 -11.65 7.75
N ALA A 16 20.53 -10.45 7.28
CA ALA A 16 20.34 -10.13 5.88
C ALA A 16 21.04 -8.80 5.54
N THR A 17 21.71 -8.76 4.39
CA THR A 17 22.46 -7.59 3.92
C THR A 17 21.98 -7.22 2.53
N TRP A 18 21.84 -5.92 2.29
CA TRP A 18 21.34 -5.37 1.04
C TRP A 18 22.19 -4.14 0.68
N THR A 19 22.40 -3.92 -0.61
CA THR A 19 23.05 -2.70 -1.12
C THR A 19 22.03 -1.88 -1.89
N VAL A 20 21.79 -0.66 -1.43
CA VAL A 20 20.89 0.29 -2.10
C VAL A 20 21.74 1.23 -2.95
N ARG A 21 21.28 1.51 -4.17
CA ARG A 21 21.95 2.46 -5.08
C ARG A 21 21.22 3.79 -5.04
N ALA A 22 21.97 4.89 -5.11
CA ALA A 22 21.40 6.23 -5.18
C ALA A 22 20.70 6.46 -6.54
N TYR A 23 19.65 7.27 -6.50
CA TYR A 23 18.93 7.73 -7.69
C TYR A 23 19.86 8.54 -8.61
N LYS A 24 19.81 8.23 -9.91
CA LYS A 24 20.54 8.94 -10.96
C LYS A 24 19.64 10.02 -11.56
N SER A 25 19.86 11.26 -11.14
CA SER A 25 19.18 12.42 -11.72
C SER A 25 19.54 12.57 -13.21
N GLN A 26 18.61 13.08 -14.03
CA GLN A 26 18.80 13.18 -15.46
C GLN A 26 20.02 14.08 -15.76
N GLN A 27 20.96 13.56 -16.56
CA GLN A 27 22.21 14.26 -16.90
C GLN A 27 23.02 14.77 -15.67
N GLY A 28 22.83 14.19 -14.49
CA GLY A 28 23.52 14.64 -13.28
C GLY A 28 23.03 15.98 -12.71
N SER A 29 21.78 16.37 -13.00
CA SER A 29 21.15 17.62 -12.53
C SER A 29 21.15 17.83 -11.01
N GLN A 30 21.24 16.76 -10.22
CA GLN A 30 21.13 16.77 -8.75
C GLN A 30 19.79 17.35 -8.26
N ASN A 31 18.74 17.13 -9.05
CA ASN A 31 17.36 17.39 -8.69
C ASN A 31 16.71 16.09 -8.20
N TYR A 32 16.04 16.15 -7.05
CA TYR A 32 15.45 15.00 -6.38
C TYR A 32 14.04 15.32 -5.86
N LEU A 33 13.19 14.30 -5.94
CA LEU A 33 11.91 14.23 -5.26
C LEU A 33 11.98 13.06 -4.28
N HIS A 34 11.43 13.23 -3.10
CA HIS A 34 11.26 12.15 -2.15
C HIS A 34 9.82 12.13 -1.63
N ILE A 35 9.18 10.97 -1.67
CA ILE A 35 7.86 10.72 -1.11
C ILE A 35 8.02 10.01 0.23
N SER A 36 7.35 10.52 1.25
CA SER A 36 7.21 9.79 2.51
C SER A 36 5.79 9.83 3.05
N VAL A 37 5.45 8.77 3.78
CA VAL A 37 4.21 8.62 4.54
C VAL A 37 4.64 8.27 5.96
N PRO A 38 4.47 9.19 6.94
CA PRO A 38 4.94 8.99 8.31
C PRO A 38 4.16 7.92 9.08
N GLU A 39 2.93 7.62 8.68
CA GLU A 39 2.07 6.62 9.31
C GLU A 39 2.61 5.20 9.10
N SER A 40 2.76 4.44 10.19
CA SER A 40 3.31 3.07 10.16
C SER A 40 2.28 1.98 9.87
N LYS A 41 0.98 2.31 9.97
CA LYS A 41 -0.15 1.42 9.67
C LYS A 41 -1.25 2.24 9.04
N VAL A 42 -1.81 1.74 7.93
CA VAL A 42 -2.86 2.41 7.18
C VAL A 42 -4.09 1.51 7.10
N ARG A 43 -5.25 2.05 7.47
CA ARG A 43 -6.55 1.37 7.45
C ARG A 43 -7.55 2.12 6.58
N ILE A 44 -8.62 1.42 6.22
CA ILE A 44 -9.78 2.04 5.55
C ILE A 44 -10.35 3.13 6.49
N GLY A 45 -10.58 4.32 5.93
CA GLY A 45 -11.10 5.48 6.66
C GLY A 45 -10.01 6.38 7.27
N ASP A 46 -8.75 5.92 7.33
CA ASP A 46 -7.65 6.77 7.79
C ASP A 46 -7.40 7.92 6.79
N THR A 47 -6.95 9.06 7.32
CA THR A 47 -6.42 10.16 6.49
C THR A 47 -4.91 10.14 6.59
N VAL A 48 -4.26 9.82 5.47
CA VAL A 48 -2.81 9.69 5.36
C VAL A 48 -2.19 10.99 4.85
N SER A 49 -1.08 11.42 5.47
CA SER A 49 -0.33 12.61 5.06
C SER A 49 0.82 12.24 4.14
N ILE A 50 0.67 12.48 2.84
CA ILE A 50 1.72 12.24 1.85
C ILE A 50 2.65 13.45 1.80
N HIS A 51 3.92 13.25 2.10
CA HIS A 51 4.94 14.29 2.12
C HIS A 51 5.75 14.23 0.82
N PHE A 52 5.73 15.32 0.05
CA PHE A 52 6.58 15.52 -1.12
C PHE A 52 7.72 16.46 -0.76
N ARG A 53 8.94 15.93 -0.71
CA ARG A 53 10.15 16.71 -0.44
C ARG A 53 10.95 16.90 -1.72
N VAL A 54 11.13 18.15 -2.10
CA VAL A 54 11.97 18.57 -3.23
C VAL A 54 13.34 18.95 -2.70
N GLN A 55 14.38 18.43 -3.35
CA GLN A 55 15.76 18.80 -3.07
C GLN A 55 16.50 19.09 -4.39
N THR A 56 17.01 20.30 -4.53
CA THR A 56 17.82 20.74 -5.66
C THR A 56 18.97 21.61 -5.15
N LYS A 57 20.09 21.60 -5.88
CA LYS A 57 21.20 22.55 -5.62
C LYS A 57 20.94 23.94 -6.20
N ASN A 58 20.03 24.07 -7.15
CA ASN A 58 19.77 25.31 -7.87
C ASN A 58 18.41 25.90 -7.46
N LEU A 59 18.45 27.00 -6.71
CA LEU A 59 17.25 27.70 -6.25
C LEU A 59 16.36 28.20 -7.40
N ASN A 60 16.92 28.49 -8.58
CA ASN A 60 16.11 28.88 -9.73
C ASN A 60 15.27 27.71 -10.25
N ILE A 61 15.79 26.48 -10.20
CA ILE A 61 15.02 25.27 -10.52
C ILE A 61 13.94 25.05 -9.47
N GLN A 62 14.25 25.24 -8.19
CA GLN A 62 13.25 25.12 -7.13
C GLN A 62 12.03 26.02 -7.37
N LYS A 63 12.28 27.21 -7.93
CA LYS A 63 11.24 28.22 -8.19
C LYS A 63 10.58 28.12 -9.58
N SER A 64 11.09 27.26 -10.47
CA SER A 64 10.64 27.21 -11.87
C SER A 64 9.37 26.38 -12.09
N PHE A 65 9.04 25.46 -11.18
CA PHE A 65 7.82 24.66 -11.24
C PHE A 65 6.86 24.98 -10.09
N ARG A 66 5.55 24.85 -10.35
CA ARG A 66 4.47 25.30 -9.46
C ARG A 66 3.60 24.18 -8.89
N SER A 67 3.77 22.95 -9.39
CA SER A 67 3.00 21.81 -8.95
C SER A 67 3.78 20.51 -9.03
N ILE A 68 3.37 19.54 -8.23
CA ILE A 68 3.82 18.14 -8.27
C ILE A 68 2.63 17.31 -8.73
N THR A 69 2.80 16.53 -9.80
CA THR A 69 1.77 15.59 -10.24
C THR A 69 1.95 14.29 -9.48
N TYR A 70 0.88 13.74 -8.93
CA TYR A 70 0.91 12.45 -8.26
C TYR A 70 -0.22 11.54 -8.72
N MET A 71 0.04 10.25 -8.66
CA MET A 71 -0.85 9.16 -9.00
C MET A 71 -0.88 8.16 -7.87
N ILE A 72 -2.06 7.61 -7.63
CA ILE A 72 -2.25 6.48 -6.75
C ILE A 72 -2.60 5.27 -7.61
N LEU A 73 -1.84 4.19 -7.43
CA LEU A 73 -2.08 2.93 -8.09
C LEU A 73 -2.51 1.86 -7.08
N SER A 74 -3.48 1.04 -7.44
CA SER A 74 -3.82 -0.16 -6.68
C SER A 74 -4.34 -1.23 -7.64
N LYS A 75 -4.00 -2.50 -7.38
CA LYS A 75 -4.41 -3.65 -8.22
C LYS A 75 -4.05 -3.47 -9.70
N GLY A 76 -2.90 -2.86 -9.98
CA GLY A 76 -2.42 -2.59 -11.34
C GLY A 76 -3.14 -1.47 -12.10
N GLN A 77 -3.95 -0.64 -11.41
CA GLN A 77 -4.72 0.44 -12.03
C GLN A 77 -4.44 1.78 -11.36
N VAL A 78 -4.47 2.87 -12.14
CA VAL A 78 -4.45 4.24 -11.61
C VAL A 78 -5.85 4.57 -11.07
N ILE A 79 -5.96 4.67 -9.74
CA ILE A 79 -7.24 4.92 -9.06
C ILE A 79 -7.47 6.39 -8.72
N LYS A 80 -6.40 7.19 -8.72
CA LYS A 80 -6.44 8.66 -8.57
C LYS A 80 -5.24 9.28 -9.27
N MET A 81 -5.44 10.42 -9.92
CA MET A 81 -4.38 11.27 -10.45
C MET A 81 -4.75 12.72 -10.17
N ASP A 82 -3.80 13.51 -9.70
CA ASP A 82 -4.04 14.90 -9.31
C ASP A 82 -2.74 15.72 -9.36
N GLN A 83 -2.88 17.05 -9.30
CA GLN A 83 -1.75 17.98 -9.20
C GLN A 83 -1.82 18.72 -7.89
N GLN A 84 -0.75 18.64 -7.12
CA GLN A 84 -0.60 19.39 -5.88
C GLN A 84 0.14 20.70 -6.16
N PRO A 85 -0.51 21.87 -5.99
CA PRO A 85 0.17 23.16 -6.04
C PRO A 85 1.20 23.26 -4.92
N ARG A 86 2.28 23.96 -5.21
CA ARG A 86 3.42 24.15 -4.31
C ARG A 86 3.86 25.60 -4.35
N ASP A 87 4.20 26.15 -3.19
CA ASP A 87 4.91 27.42 -3.11
C ASP A 87 6.38 27.22 -3.55
N PRO A 88 6.91 28.01 -4.50
CA PRO A 88 8.31 27.99 -4.90
C PRO A 88 9.34 27.98 -3.77
N GLU A 89 9.06 28.67 -2.66
CA GLU A 89 9.97 28.75 -1.52
C GLU A 89 9.90 27.51 -0.63
N GLN A 90 8.83 26.72 -0.73
CA GLN A 90 8.66 25.49 0.05
C GLN A 90 9.41 24.32 -0.57
N THR A 91 10.15 23.59 0.26
CA THR A 91 10.81 22.32 -0.11
C THR A 91 9.98 21.10 0.29
N LEU A 92 8.99 21.28 1.16
CA LEU A 92 8.07 20.24 1.61
C LEU A 92 6.64 20.66 1.29
N THR A 93 5.90 19.79 0.60
CA THR A 93 4.48 19.95 0.34
C THR A 93 3.75 18.71 0.85
N VAL A 94 2.62 18.90 1.52
CA VAL A 94 1.87 17.81 2.15
C VAL A 94 0.49 17.69 1.51
N VAL A 95 0.08 16.46 1.21
CA VAL A 95 -1.24 16.13 0.68
C VAL A 95 -1.96 15.19 1.63
N SER A 96 -3.19 15.52 1.98
CA SER A 96 -4.06 14.62 2.76
C SER A 96 -4.84 13.71 1.82
N LEU A 97 -4.76 12.40 2.08
CA LEU A 97 -5.43 11.36 1.31
C LEU A 97 -6.34 10.55 2.24
N VAL A 98 -7.65 10.56 1.98
CA VAL A 98 -8.60 9.69 2.68
C VAL A 98 -8.57 8.31 2.03
N VAL A 99 -8.20 7.31 2.81
CA VAL A 99 -8.04 5.93 2.35
C VAL A 99 -9.38 5.23 2.32
N THR A 100 -9.68 4.57 1.20
CA THR A 100 -10.95 3.83 1.00
C THR A 100 -10.69 2.37 0.67
N GLU A 101 -11.75 1.57 0.54
CA GLU A 101 -11.68 0.15 0.12
C GLU A 101 -10.98 -0.07 -1.24
N LYS A 102 -10.89 0.95 -2.10
CA LYS A 102 -10.22 0.87 -3.41
C LYS A 102 -8.70 0.70 -3.30
N PHE A 103 -8.12 1.10 -2.17
CA PHE A 103 -6.68 1.08 -1.93
C PHE A 103 -6.19 -0.28 -1.40
N MET A 104 -7.11 -1.15 -0.98
CA MET A 104 -6.79 -2.48 -0.45
C MET A 104 -6.26 -3.42 -1.54
N PRO A 105 -5.37 -4.38 -1.21
CA PRO A 105 -4.71 -4.57 0.09
C PRO A 105 -3.48 -3.68 0.29
N SER A 106 -3.03 -3.03 -0.78
CA SER A 106 -1.89 -2.11 -0.82
C SER A 106 -2.05 -1.15 -1.98
N PHE A 107 -1.34 -0.02 -1.93
CA PHE A 107 -1.31 0.95 -3.01
C PHE A 107 0.07 1.54 -3.20
N ARG A 108 0.31 2.11 -4.38
CA ARG A 108 1.53 2.83 -4.73
C ARG A 108 1.22 4.30 -4.91
N ILE A 109 2.11 5.15 -4.43
CA ILE A 109 2.13 6.57 -4.72
C ILE A 109 3.27 6.78 -5.71
N VAL A 110 2.98 7.34 -6.88
CA VAL A 110 4.00 7.77 -7.84
C VAL A 110 3.83 9.26 -8.03
N ALA A 111 4.90 10.03 -7.86
CA ALA A 111 4.85 11.47 -8.05
C ALA A 111 6.03 11.95 -8.88
N TYR A 112 5.83 13.05 -9.60
CA TYR A 112 6.85 13.69 -10.38
C TYR A 112 6.62 15.19 -10.54
N TYR A 113 7.70 15.91 -10.82
CA TYR A 113 7.65 17.27 -11.34
C TYR A 113 8.53 17.39 -12.58
N THR A 114 8.24 18.40 -13.40
CA THR A 114 9.01 18.68 -14.61
C THR A 114 9.78 19.98 -14.43
N VAL A 115 11.07 19.97 -14.73
CA VAL A 115 11.88 21.20 -14.80
C VAL A 115 11.70 21.80 -16.20
N PRO A 116 11.17 23.03 -16.33
CA PRO A 116 11.06 23.71 -17.61
C PRO A 116 12.43 24.22 -18.09
N GLY A 117 12.61 24.29 -19.41
CA GLY A 117 13.86 24.76 -20.04
C GLY A 117 14.10 24.08 -21.37
N ASN A 118 15.28 24.30 -21.95
CA ASN A 118 15.74 23.59 -23.16
C ASN A 118 16.05 22.12 -22.84
N ASP A 119 16.69 21.87 -21.70
CA ASP A 119 16.94 20.53 -21.17
C ASP A 119 15.82 20.15 -20.20
N LYS A 120 14.63 19.87 -20.74
CA LYS A 120 13.49 19.43 -19.93
C LYS A 120 13.86 18.17 -19.16
N GLU A 121 13.52 18.13 -17.88
CA GLU A 121 13.80 17.01 -17.00
C GLU A 121 12.53 16.57 -16.27
N ILE A 122 12.33 15.25 -16.16
CA ILE A 122 11.37 14.66 -15.24
C ILE A 122 12.13 14.18 -14.00
N VAL A 123 11.67 14.59 -12.82
CA VAL A 123 12.16 14.08 -11.54
C VAL A 123 11.01 13.37 -10.85
N SER A 124 11.20 12.10 -10.50
CA SER A 124 10.14 11.26 -9.97
C SER A 124 10.59 10.43 -8.78
N ASP A 125 9.63 10.03 -7.96
CA ASP A 125 9.82 9.04 -6.91
C ASP A 125 8.55 8.19 -6.78
N SER A 126 8.67 7.03 -6.13
CA SER A 126 7.53 6.16 -5.85
C SER A 126 7.63 5.54 -4.46
N LEU A 127 6.49 5.24 -3.85
CA LEU A 127 6.39 4.59 -2.55
C LEU A 127 5.26 3.55 -2.58
N TRP A 128 5.56 2.34 -2.14
CA TRP A 128 4.54 1.32 -1.87
C TRP A 128 4.09 1.39 -0.40
N VAL A 129 2.78 1.33 -0.18
CA VAL A 129 2.15 1.41 1.13
C VAL A 129 1.31 0.16 1.35
N ASP A 130 1.70 -0.64 2.35
CA ASP A 130 0.93 -1.79 2.83
C ASP A 130 -0.22 -1.33 3.72
N MET A 131 -1.39 -1.93 3.56
CA MET A 131 -2.55 -1.66 4.40
C MET A 131 -2.86 -2.82 5.33
N GLU A 132 -3.53 -2.52 6.44
CA GLU A 132 -4.03 -3.56 7.33
C GLU A 132 -5.12 -4.40 6.64
N LYS A 133 -4.80 -5.67 6.40
CA LYS A 133 -5.65 -6.65 5.74
C LYS A 133 -6.85 -6.99 6.63
N SER A 134 -8.04 -6.62 6.18
CA SER A 134 -9.32 -6.87 6.85
C SER A 134 -10.43 -7.11 5.83
N CYS A 135 -11.62 -7.56 6.28
CA CYS A 135 -12.79 -7.58 5.40
C CYS A 135 -13.22 -6.15 5.10
N ILE A 136 -13.51 -5.84 3.83
CA ILE A 136 -14.02 -4.51 3.43
C ILE A 136 -15.33 -4.21 4.17
N ARG A 137 -16.21 -5.22 4.26
CA ARG A 137 -17.53 -5.15 4.88
C ARG A 137 -17.63 -6.13 6.03
N LYS A 138 -18.46 -5.78 7.01
CA LYS A 138 -18.62 -6.58 8.23
C LYS A 138 -19.55 -7.77 7.97
N LEU A 139 -19.11 -8.96 8.37
CA LEU A 139 -19.94 -10.16 8.45
C LEU A 139 -19.66 -10.83 9.80
N GLU A 140 -20.68 -11.02 10.61
CA GLU A 140 -20.58 -11.66 11.92
C GLU A 140 -21.56 -12.83 12.01
N PHE A 141 -21.08 -13.92 12.59
CA PHE A 141 -21.87 -15.13 12.84
C PHE A 141 -21.65 -15.59 14.28
N PHE A 142 -22.72 -15.57 15.07
CA PHE A 142 -22.66 -15.89 16.49
C PHE A 142 -23.98 -16.53 16.96
N PRO A 143 -23.97 -17.31 18.07
CA PRO A 143 -25.20 -17.78 18.68
C PRO A 143 -26.12 -16.60 19.04
N ASP A 144 -27.43 -16.73 18.85
CA ASP A 144 -28.36 -15.67 19.23
C ASP A 144 -28.25 -15.42 20.75
N PRO A 145 -27.83 -14.23 21.21
CA PRO A 145 -27.61 -13.95 22.63
C PRO A 145 -28.85 -14.18 23.50
N ASN A 146 -30.04 -14.04 22.92
CA ASN A 146 -31.31 -14.20 23.64
C ASN A 146 -31.77 -15.66 23.73
N ARG A 147 -31.14 -16.55 22.95
CA ARG A 147 -31.57 -17.95 22.76
C ARG A 147 -30.38 -18.91 22.73
N ALA A 148 -29.25 -18.48 23.27
CA ALA A 148 -28.02 -19.25 23.26
C ALA A 148 -28.17 -20.49 24.14
N VAL A 149 -27.86 -21.66 23.58
CA VAL A 149 -27.80 -22.92 24.31
C VAL A 149 -26.35 -23.18 24.69
N VAL A 150 -26.07 -23.32 25.98
CA VAL A 150 -24.76 -23.73 26.49
C VAL A 150 -24.69 -25.26 26.45
N ASP A 151 -23.62 -25.80 25.87
CA ASP A 151 -23.36 -27.25 25.73
C ASP A 151 -24.55 -28.06 25.14
N PRO A 152 -24.92 -27.78 23.87
CA PRO A 152 -26.04 -28.46 23.23
C PRO A 152 -25.78 -29.98 23.10
N GLN A 153 -26.77 -30.77 23.49
CA GLN A 153 -26.77 -32.22 23.26
C GLN A 153 -27.03 -32.54 21.76
N PRO A 154 -26.66 -33.73 21.27
CA PRO A 154 -26.97 -34.14 19.89
C PRO A 154 -28.45 -33.98 19.55
N GLY A 155 -28.74 -33.37 18.39
CA GLY A 155 -30.11 -33.09 17.94
C GLY A 155 -30.75 -31.82 18.53
N THR A 156 -30.07 -31.12 19.45
CA THR A 156 -30.54 -29.85 20.00
C THR A 156 -30.61 -28.78 18.91
N VAL A 157 -31.74 -28.08 18.81
CA VAL A 157 -31.88 -26.92 17.91
C VAL A 157 -31.10 -25.74 18.48
N VAL A 158 -30.12 -25.25 17.71
CA VAL A 158 -29.33 -24.06 18.06
C VAL A 158 -29.73 -22.92 17.13
N GLN A 159 -30.00 -21.74 17.70
CA GLN A 159 -30.29 -20.54 16.92
C GLN A 159 -29.04 -19.68 16.76
N MET A 160 -28.72 -19.37 15.51
CA MET A 160 -27.57 -18.58 15.13
C MET A 160 -28.04 -17.27 14.50
N LYS A 161 -27.35 -16.18 14.80
CA LYS A 161 -27.57 -14.86 14.21
C LYS A 161 -26.44 -14.53 13.24
N ILE A 162 -26.83 -14.11 12.04
CA ILE A 162 -25.92 -13.57 11.03
C ILE A 162 -26.18 -12.08 10.92
N THR A 163 -25.13 -11.27 11.00
CA THR A 163 -25.21 -9.83 10.79
C THR A 163 -24.27 -9.46 9.65
N GLY A 164 -24.78 -8.77 8.64
CA GLY A 164 -24.03 -8.37 7.45
C GLY A 164 -24.73 -7.26 6.69
N GLU A 165 -24.19 -6.87 5.54
CA GLU A 165 -24.79 -5.81 4.74
C GLU A 165 -26.09 -6.27 4.05
N PRO A 166 -27.07 -5.35 3.86
CA PRO A 166 -28.28 -5.64 3.11
C PRO A 166 -27.97 -6.16 1.70
N GLY A 167 -28.61 -7.27 1.31
CA GLY A 167 -28.41 -7.91 0.00
C GLY A 167 -27.20 -8.83 -0.10
N ALA A 168 -26.42 -9.01 0.97
CA ALA A 168 -25.30 -9.96 0.97
C ALA A 168 -25.79 -11.41 0.83
N SER A 169 -25.12 -12.17 -0.04
CA SER A 169 -25.30 -13.63 -0.14
C SER A 169 -24.33 -14.31 0.82
N VAL A 170 -24.85 -15.13 1.73
CA VAL A 170 -24.06 -15.79 2.78
C VAL A 170 -24.09 -17.30 2.58
N GLY A 171 -22.92 -17.89 2.30
CA GLY A 171 -22.72 -19.33 2.29
C GLY A 171 -22.32 -19.84 3.67
N LEU A 172 -22.98 -20.90 4.14
CA LEU A 172 -22.70 -21.51 5.44
C LEU A 172 -22.30 -22.98 5.27
N VAL A 173 -21.37 -23.42 6.10
CA VAL A 173 -21.00 -24.83 6.23
C VAL A 173 -20.72 -25.13 7.70
N ALA A 174 -21.25 -26.24 8.18
CA ALA A 174 -20.93 -26.79 9.49
C ALA A 174 -19.94 -27.94 9.31
N VAL A 175 -18.82 -27.90 10.03
CA VAL A 175 -17.73 -28.88 9.90
C VAL A 175 -17.32 -29.37 11.28
N ASP A 176 -17.13 -30.68 11.40
CA ASP A 176 -16.57 -31.27 12.63
C ASP A 176 -15.15 -30.74 12.87
N LYS A 177 -14.85 -30.39 14.13
CA LYS A 177 -13.55 -29.85 14.54
C LYS A 177 -12.40 -30.80 14.18
N ALA A 178 -12.59 -32.12 14.27
CA ALA A 178 -11.56 -33.09 13.92
C ALA A 178 -11.17 -32.96 12.43
N VAL A 179 -12.15 -32.83 11.53
CA VAL A 179 -11.89 -32.64 10.09
C VAL A 179 -11.21 -31.30 9.82
N PHE A 180 -11.68 -30.23 10.47
CA PHE A 180 -11.13 -28.88 10.30
C PHE A 180 -9.66 -28.77 10.74
N VAL A 181 -9.26 -29.52 11.78
CA VAL A 181 -7.88 -29.49 12.30
C VAL A 181 -6.92 -30.29 11.42
N LEU A 182 -7.38 -31.38 10.80
CA LEU A 182 -6.52 -32.28 10.02
C LEU A 182 -5.97 -31.64 8.73
N ASN A 183 -6.72 -30.74 8.07
CA ASN A 183 -6.28 -30.10 6.83
C ASN A 183 -6.55 -28.59 6.78
N ARG A 184 -5.67 -27.80 7.41
CA ARG A 184 -5.75 -26.33 7.38
C ARG A 184 -5.23 -25.68 6.10
N LYS A 185 -4.46 -26.41 5.28
CA LYS A 185 -3.75 -25.83 4.12
C LYS A 185 -4.70 -25.32 3.05
N ASN A 186 -5.86 -25.95 2.85
CA ASN A 186 -6.78 -25.61 1.77
C ASN A 186 -7.97 -24.73 2.22
N ILE A 187 -8.00 -24.33 3.49
CA ILE A 187 -9.09 -23.51 4.02
C ILE A 187 -8.96 -22.09 3.46
N MET A 188 -10.05 -21.57 2.89
CA MET A 188 -10.12 -20.19 2.41
C MET A 188 -10.08 -19.25 3.62
N SER A 189 -9.24 -18.23 3.56
CA SER A 189 -9.12 -17.18 4.58
C SER A 189 -9.05 -15.82 3.90
N GLN A 190 -9.36 -14.77 4.66
CA GLN A 190 -9.26 -13.40 4.16
C GLN A 190 -7.83 -13.06 3.70
N ASP A 191 -6.81 -13.56 4.42
CA ASP A 191 -5.40 -13.35 4.05
C ASP A 191 -5.06 -13.93 2.67
N LYS A 192 -5.58 -15.12 2.34
CA LYS A 192 -5.37 -15.74 1.03
C LYS A 192 -6.07 -14.97 -0.09
N VAL A 193 -7.24 -14.41 0.18
CA VAL A 193 -7.93 -13.54 -0.78
C VAL A 193 -7.06 -12.32 -1.06
N TRP A 194 -6.52 -11.68 -0.02
CA TRP A 194 -5.65 -10.52 -0.20
C TRP A 194 -4.32 -10.87 -0.88
N GLU A 195 -3.69 -12.00 -0.56
CA GLU A 195 -2.49 -12.47 -1.24
C GLU A 195 -2.74 -12.68 -2.75
N LEU A 196 -3.91 -13.18 -3.13
CA LEU A 196 -4.29 -13.35 -4.53
C LEU A 196 -4.55 -12.01 -5.23
N VAL A 197 -5.22 -11.06 -4.56
CA VAL A 197 -5.47 -9.72 -5.12
C VAL A 197 -4.18 -8.92 -5.26
N GLU A 198 -3.24 -9.06 -4.32
CA GLU A 198 -1.95 -8.38 -4.32
C GLU A 198 -1.08 -8.78 -5.52
N LYS A 199 -1.22 -10.01 -6.03
CA LYS A 199 -0.56 -10.48 -7.26
C LYS A 199 -1.03 -9.75 -8.53
N SER A 200 -2.11 -8.96 -8.47
CA SER A 200 -2.56 -8.11 -9.57
C SER A 200 -1.83 -6.76 -9.62
N ASP A 201 -1.04 -6.40 -8.61
CA ASP A 201 -0.14 -5.25 -8.71
C ASP A 201 0.96 -5.54 -9.75
N LEU A 202 1.20 -4.59 -10.64
CA LEU A 202 2.19 -4.69 -11.72
C LEU A 202 3.56 -4.16 -11.31
N GLY A 203 3.68 -3.50 -10.15
CA GLY A 203 4.95 -2.99 -9.66
C GLY A 203 5.87 -4.07 -9.09
N CYS A 204 7.18 -3.86 -9.22
CA CYS A 204 8.22 -4.85 -8.93
C CYS A 204 9.12 -4.49 -7.74
N SER A 205 9.06 -3.25 -7.25
CA SER A 205 9.91 -2.75 -6.15
C SER A 205 9.06 -2.13 -5.03
N PRO A 206 9.59 -1.94 -3.81
CA PRO A 206 8.87 -1.24 -2.73
C PRO A 206 8.80 0.30 -2.93
N GLY A 207 9.41 0.85 -3.98
CA GLY A 207 9.49 2.28 -4.22
C GLY A 207 10.83 2.72 -4.80
N GLY A 208 10.94 4.00 -5.12
CA GLY A 208 12.10 4.58 -5.80
C GLY A 208 12.29 4.06 -7.21
N GLY A 209 13.54 4.10 -7.66
CA GLY A 209 13.98 3.67 -8.99
C GLY A 209 15.44 4.04 -9.21
N MET A 210 16.08 3.44 -10.22
CA MET A 210 17.46 3.79 -10.55
C MET A 210 17.59 5.22 -11.12
N ASP A 211 16.58 5.65 -11.88
CA ASP A 211 16.43 6.93 -12.57
C ASP A 211 14.93 7.21 -12.74
N ASN A 212 14.57 8.32 -13.39
CA ASN A 212 13.16 8.72 -13.56
C ASN A 212 12.31 7.65 -14.27
N ALA A 213 12.76 7.12 -15.40
CA ALA A 213 12.09 6.06 -16.13
C ALA A 213 11.96 4.77 -15.29
N GLY A 214 13.00 4.44 -14.54
CA GLY A 214 13.02 3.32 -13.60
C GLY A 214 11.94 3.43 -12.54
N VAL A 215 11.67 4.63 -12.00
CA VAL A 215 10.59 4.84 -11.03
C VAL A 215 9.23 4.44 -11.60
N PHE A 216 8.90 4.88 -12.82
CA PHE A 216 7.62 4.55 -13.44
C PHE A 216 7.53 3.06 -13.79
N ARG A 217 8.58 2.52 -14.42
CA ARG A 217 8.62 1.10 -14.81
C ARG A 217 8.50 0.18 -13.60
N ASP A 218 9.27 0.45 -12.54
CA ASP A 218 9.31 -0.41 -11.35
C ASP A 218 8.02 -0.26 -10.51
N ALA A 219 7.24 0.81 -10.72
CA ALA A 219 5.89 1.00 -10.18
C ALA A 219 4.77 0.43 -11.06
N GLY A 220 5.09 -0.18 -12.21
CA GLY A 220 4.11 -0.81 -13.12
C GLY A 220 3.46 0.15 -14.12
N LEU A 221 4.12 1.27 -14.45
CA LEU A 221 3.67 2.25 -15.45
C LEU A 221 4.54 2.25 -16.70
N SER A 222 3.91 2.54 -17.84
CA SER A 222 4.59 2.94 -19.07
C SER A 222 4.37 4.44 -19.30
N VAL A 223 5.42 5.16 -19.68
CA VAL A 223 5.38 6.62 -19.88
C VAL A 223 6.00 6.96 -21.22
N GLU A 224 5.31 7.82 -21.97
CA GLU A 224 5.84 8.48 -23.16
C GLU A 224 5.89 9.99 -22.91
N SER A 225 6.99 10.63 -23.28
CA SER A 225 7.16 12.08 -23.15
C SER A 225 7.76 12.67 -24.42
N ASN A 226 7.39 13.92 -24.71
CA ASN A 226 8.03 14.75 -25.74
C ASN A 226 9.18 15.61 -25.16
N ILE A 227 9.74 15.12 -24.05
CA ILE A 227 10.86 15.72 -23.31
C ILE A 227 12.14 15.12 -23.85
#